data_AF-A0A099TXF6-F1
#
_entry.id   AF-A0A099TXF6-F1
#
_cell.length_a   1.000
_cell.length_b   1.000
_cell.length_c   1.000
_cell.angle_alpha   90.00
_cell.angle_beta   90.00
_cell.angle_gamma   90.00
#
_symmetry.space_group_name_H-M   'P 1'
#
loop_
_entity.id
_entity.type
_entity.pdbx_description
1 polymer ?
#
loop_
_entity_poly.entity_id
_entity_poly.type
_entity_poly.pdbx_seq_one_letter_code
_entity_poly.pdbx_strand_id
1 'polypeptide(L)'
;MIASLIMLHLYNKIPPESIPFIKDKLHKLDKLGLAKTILRMPLLRMYNVEIVFWVGGVLLGILGVGRFMVGDKLIGSLKITLIIISLLSIIASIIVNKFTEYEFSFVLVIIGYTMITIATIWWIIDIFLISARARRKNLNKLLMAFQIK
;
A
#
# COMPACT_ATOMS: atom_id res chain seq x y z
N MET A 1 24.22 -18.77 -12.90
CA MET A 1 23.16 -19.60 -12.28
C MET A 1 22.65 -19.00 -10.98
N ILE A 2 23.49 -18.77 -9.96
CA ILE A 2 23.05 -18.22 -8.65
C ILE A 2 22.39 -16.84 -8.78
N ALA A 3 23.00 -15.90 -9.51
CA ALA A 3 22.43 -14.56 -9.74
C ALA A 3 21.03 -14.61 -10.41
N SER A 4 20.82 -15.53 -11.34
CA SER A 4 19.54 -15.74 -12.03
C SER A 4 18.45 -16.24 -11.08
N LEU A 5 18.81 -17.12 -10.13
CA LEU A 5 17.89 -17.64 -9.12
C LEU A 5 17.48 -16.57 -8.11
N ILE A 6 18.42 -15.69 -7.73
CA ILE A 6 18.13 -14.50 -6.94
C ILE A 6 17.17 -13.57 -7.71
N MET A 7 17.42 -13.34 -9.00
CA MET A 7 16.54 -12.49 -9.80
C MET A 7 15.13 -13.06 -9.94
N LEU A 8 14.97 -14.39 -10.04
CA LEU A 8 13.64 -15.01 -10.08
C LEU A 8 12.81 -14.66 -8.83
N HIS A 9 13.43 -14.64 -7.65
CA HIS A 9 12.76 -14.25 -6.40
C HIS A 9 12.44 -12.75 -6.31
N LEU A 10 13.17 -11.92 -7.03
CA LEU A 10 13.03 -10.46 -7.00
C LEU A 10 12.11 -9.91 -8.09
N TYR A 11 11.93 -10.62 -9.20
CA TYR A 11 11.30 -10.12 -10.43
C TYR A 11 9.94 -9.45 -10.18
N ASN A 12 9.06 -10.08 -9.41
CA ASN A 12 7.73 -9.54 -9.09
C ASN A 12 7.69 -8.62 -7.86
N LYS A 13 8.81 -8.49 -7.13
CA LYS A 13 8.89 -7.74 -5.87
C LYS A 13 9.46 -6.34 -6.03
N ILE A 14 10.14 -6.04 -7.13
CA ILE A 14 10.79 -4.75 -7.41
C ILE A 14 10.16 -4.05 -8.63
N PRO A 15 10.47 -2.76 -8.86
CA PRO A 15 10.00 -2.05 -10.05
C PRO A 15 10.63 -2.62 -11.33
N PRO A 16 9.86 -2.82 -12.41
CA PRO A 16 10.36 -3.37 -13.67
C PRO A 16 11.57 -2.61 -14.24
N GLU A 17 11.55 -1.28 -14.12
CA GLU A 17 12.62 -0.38 -14.57
C GLU A 17 13.96 -0.62 -13.86
N SER A 18 13.94 -1.20 -12.66
CA SER A 18 15.14 -1.47 -11.86
C SER A 18 15.77 -2.85 -12.14
N ILE A 19 15.07 -3.72 -12.87
CA ILE A 19 15.51 -5.11 -13.11
C ILE A 19 16.88 -5.16 -13.81
N PRO A 20 17.15 -4.42 -14.90
CA PRO A 20 18.46 -4.46 -15.56
C PRO A 20 19.59 -4.07 -14.61
N PHE A 21 19.38 -3.01 -13.83
CA PHE A 21 20.35 -2.51 -12.87
C PHE A 21 20.69 -3.52 -11.76
N ILE A 22 19.68 -4.17 -11.18
CA ILE A 22 19.90 -5.19 -10.13
C ILE A 22 20.57 -6.42 -10.73
N LYS A 23 20.19 -6.83 -11.94
CA LYS A 23 20.82 -7.93 -12.65
C LYS A 23 22.32 -7.68 -12.84
N ASP A 24 22.69 -6.50 -13.35
CA ASP A 24 24.11 -6.13 -13.54
C ASP A 24 24.87 -6.10 -12.22
N LYS A 25 24.25 -5.60 -11.14
CA LYS A 25 24.87 -5.57 -9.82
C LYS A 25 25.13 -6.97 -9.27
N LEU A 26 24.20 -7.90 -9.45
CA LEU A 26 24.37 -9.30 -9.05
C LEU A 26 25.44 -10.02 -9.87
N HIS A 27 25.55 -9.73 -11.17
CA HIS A 27 26.59 -10.33 -12.03
C HIS A 27 28.01 -9.86 -11.69
N LYS A 28 28.15 -8.68 -11.07
CA LYS A 28 29.44 -8.15 -10.59
C LYS A 28 29.88 -8.73 -9.24
N LEU A 29 29.00 -9.45 -8.53
CA LEU A 29 29.34 -10.07 -7.25
C LEU A 29 30.09 -11.40 -7.46
N ASP A 30 31.06 -11.65 -6.60
CA ASP A 30 31.74 -12.93 -6.49
C ASP A 30 30.85 -13.98 -5.80
N LYS A 31 31.31 -15.24 -5.73
CA LYS A 31 30.54 -16.33 -5.11
C LYS A 31 30.21 -16.05 -3.65
N LEU A 32 31.13 -15.42 -2.90
CA LEU A 32 30.94 -15.10 -1.48
C LEU A 32 29.94 -13.95 -1.31
N GLY A 33 30.01 -12.92 -2.16
CA GLY A 33 29.02 -11.84 -2.21
C GLY A 33 27.61 -12.32 -2.59
N LEU A 34 27.49 -13.28 -3.51
CA LEU A 34 26.22 -13.91 -3.85
C LEU A 34 25.65 -14.72 -2.68
N ALA A 35 26.47 -15.52 -1.99
CA ALA A 35 26.06 -16.27 -0.80
C ALA A 35 25.59 -15.32 0.32
N LYS A 36 26.35 -14.25 0.58
CA LYS A 36 26.00 -13.20 1.56
C LYS A 36 24.66 -12.53 1.22
N THR A 37 24.39 -12.30 -0.06
CA THR A 37 23.11 -11.73 -0.54
C THR A 37 21.95 -12.66 -0.24
N ILE A 38 22.09 -13.97 -0.53
CA ILE A 38 21.07 -14.97 -0.25
C ILE A 38 20.75 -15.03 1.24
N LEU A 39 21.79 -15.05 2.10
CA LEU A 39 21.61 -15.08 3.55
C LEU A 39 20.95 -13.81 4.10
N ARG A 40 21.21 -12.64 3.49
CA ARG A 40 20.62 -11.37 3.92
C ARG A 40 19.20 -11.16 3.40
N MET A 41 18.81 -11.80 2.30
CA MET A 41 17.53 -11.52 1.65
C MET A 41 16.29 -11.80 2.54
N PRO A 42 16.21 -12.89 3.31
CA PRO A 42 15.13 -13.09 4.28
C PRO A 42 15.07 -12.01 5.36
N LEU A 43 16.23 -11.47 5.77
CA LEU A 43 16.34 -10.45 6.81
C LEU A 43 15.80 -9.08 6.36
N LEU A 44 15.71 -8.83 5.04
CA LEU A 44 15.18 -7.59 4.49
C LEU A 44 13.67 -7.41 4.73
N ARG A 45 12.94 -8.49 5.07
CA ARG A 45 11.48 -8.48 5.26
C ARG A 45 10.79 -7.71 4.14
N MET A 46 11.04 -8.12 2.89
CA MET A 46 10.43 -7.49 1.72
C MET A 46 8.90 -7.64 1.78
N TYR A 47 8.19 -6.59 1.40
CA TYR A 47 6.75 -6.59 1.27
C TYR A 47 6.31 -7.64 0.25
N ASN A 48 5.25 -8.40 0.58
CA ASN A 48 4.56 -9.23 -0.39
C ASN A 48 3.63 -8.32 -1.24
N VAL A 49 4.10 -7.96 -2.44
CA VAL A 49 3.41 -7.01 -3.33
C VAL A 49 2.01 -7.49 -3.72
N GLU A 50 1.83 -8.80 -3.89
CA GLU A 50 0.53 -9.38 -4.26
C GLU A 50 -0.49 -9.25 -3.13
N ILE A 51 -0.10 -9.55 -1.88
CA ILE A 51 -0.99 -9.37 -0.72
C ILE A 51 -1.29 -7.88 -0.51
N VAL A 52 -0.28 -7.01 -0.66
CA VAL A 52 -0.50 -5.56 -0.57
C VAL A 52 -1.49 -5.08 -1.63
N PHE A 53 -1.45 -5.63 -2.84
CA PHE A 53 -2.39 -5.29 -3.91
C PHE A 53 -3.79 -5.88 -3.66
N TRP A 54 -3.91 -7.20 -3.55
CA TRP A 54 -5.20 -7.88 -3.47
C TRP A 54 -5.91 -7.62 -2.14
N VAL A 55 -5.23 -7.83 -1.03
CA VAL A 55 -5.84 -7.69 0.30
C VAL A 55 -5.83 -6.23 0.73
N GLY A 56 -4.65 -5.60 0.69
CA GLY A 56 -4.48 -4.22 1.14
C GLY A 56 -5.14 -3.18 0.24
N GLY A 57 -5.06 -3.37 -1.07
CA GLY A 57 -5.55 -2.43 -2.08
C GLY A 57 -6.99 -2.73 -2.49
N VAL A 58 -7.28 -3.94 -2.97
CA VAL A 58 -8.61 -4.26 -3.52
C VAL A 58 -9.62 -4.52 -2.39
N LEU A 59 -9.42 -5.53 -1.55
CA LEU A 59 -10.43 -5.93 -0.56
C LEU A 59 -10.62 -4.90 0.56
N LEU A 60 -9.52 -4.37 1.11
CA LEU A 60 -9.54 -3.53 2.31
C LEU A 60 -9.02 -2.11 2.06
N GLY A 61 -8.86 -1.71 0.80
CA GLY A 61 -8.27 -0.41 0.46
C GLY A 61 -9.16 0.79 0.75
N ILE A 62 -10.49 0.58 0.81
CA ILE A 62 -11.43 1.63 1.24
C ILE A 62 -11.15 2.04 2.68
N LEU A 63 -10.84 1.07 3.55
CA LEU A 63 -10.41 1.30 4.94
C LEU A 63 -8.94 1.77 5.05
N GLY A 64 -8.22 1.90 3.92
CA GLY A 64 -6.82 2.30 3.91
C GLY A 64 -5.82 1.23 4.37
N VAL A 65 -6.21 -0.05 4.49
CA VAL A 65 -5.34 -1.13 5.00
C VAL A 65 -4.04 -1.24 4.21
N GLY A 66 -4.10 -1.17 2.88
CA GLY A 66 -2.90 -1.21 2.06
C GLY A 66 -1.92 -0.09 2.39
N ARG A 67 -2.40 1.10 2.79
CA ARG A 67 -1.55 2.24 3.17
C ARG A 67 -0.80 1.93 4.46
N PHE A 68 -1.48 1.31 5.43
CA PHE A 68 -0.83 0.80 6.63
C PHE A 68 0.19 -0.30 6.34
N MET A 69 -0.13 -1.24 5.43
CA MET A 69 0.79 -2.32 5.04
C MET A 69 2.10 -1.79 4.45
N VAL A 70 2.05 -0.73 3.64
CA VAL A 70 3.26 -0.10 3.12
C VAL A 70 3.90 0.88 4.11
N GLY A 71 3.26 1.18 5.24
CA GLY A 71 3.78 2.04 6.31
C GLY A 71 3.37 3.52 6.23
N ASP A 72 2.45 3.89 5.35
CA ASP A 72 1.94 5.26 5.19
C ASP A 72 0.76 5.51 6.14
N LYS A 73 1.05 5.50 7.44
CA LYS A 73 0.04 5.54 8.52
C LYS A 73 -0.88 6.76 8.45
N LEU A 74 -0.34 7.93 8.10
CA LEU A 74 -1.09 9.19 8.06
C LEU A 74 -2.22 9.18 7.01
N ILE A 75 -1.92 8.70 5.79
CA ILE A 75 -2.94 8.60 4.74
C ILE A 75 -3.96 7.52 5.10
N GLY A 76 -3.49 6.39 5.65
CA GLY A 76 -4.37 5.33 6.13
C GLY A 76 -5.35 5.84 7.21
N SER A 77 -4.87 6.60 8.19
CA SER A 77 -5.70 7.14 9.26
C SER A 77 -6.70 8.17 8.74
N LEU A 78 -6.30 9.05 7.81
CA LEU A 78 -7.21 10.02 7.20
C LEU A 78 -8.41 9.35 6.50
N LYS A 79 -8.18 8.23 5.80
CA LYS A 79 -9.25 7.46 5.15
C LYS A 79 -10.24 6.88 6.17
N ILE A 80 -9.72 6.26 7.24
CA ILE A 80 -10.57 5.71 8.30
C ILE A 80 -11.39 6.82 8.94
N THR A 81 -10.78 7.95 9.29
CA THR A 81 -11.48 9.10 9.87
C THR A 81 -12.58 9.62 8.94
N LEU A 82 -12.31 9.73 7.64
CA LEU A 82 -13.30 10.18 6.66
C LEU A 82 -14.52 9.25 6.59
N ILE A 83 -14.29 7.93 6.63
CA ILE A 83 -15.37 6.93 6.64
C ILE A 83 -16.16 6.99 7.95
N ILE A 84 -15.48 7.09 9.09
CA ILE A 84 -16.14 7.19 10.39
C ILE A 84 -17.02 8.45 10.45
N ILE A 85 -16.50 9.61 10.06
CA ILE A 85 -17.27 10.86 10.05
C ILE A 85 -18.48 10.73 9.13
N SER A 86 -18.31 10.16 7.93
CA SER A 86 -19.42 9.92 7.02
C SER A 86 -20.53 9.05 7.63
N LEU A 87 -20.16 7.93 8.25
CA LEU A 87 -21.12 7.04 8.91
C LEU A 87 -21.82 7.73 10.08
N LEU A 88 -21.08 8.49 10.89
CA LEU A 88 -21.64 9.28 11.98
C LEU A 88 -22.62 10.33 11.47
N SER A 89 -22.34 11.01 10.36
CA SER A 89 -23.27 11.97 9.75
C SER A 89 -24.57 11.30 9.28
N ILE A 90 -24.50 10.12 8.68
CA ILE A 90 -25.68 9.36 8.24
C ILE A 90 -26.52 8.91 9.45
N ILE A 91 -25.88 8.38 10.49
CA ILE A 91 -26.57 7.95 11.72
C ILE A 91 -27.20 9.16 12.43
N ALA A 92 -26.46 10.26 12.55
CA ALA A 92 -26.95 11.51 13.13
C ALA A 92 -28.18 12.00 12.37
N SER A 93 -28.18 11.93 11.04
CA SER A 93 -29.34 12.30 10.23
C SER A 93 -30.59 11.51 10.60
N ILE A 94 -30.48 10.19 10.78
CA ILE A 94 -31.62 9.32 11.14
C ILE A 94 -32.19 9.70 12.51
N ILE A 95 -31.32 10.04 13.47
CA ILE A 95 -31.74 10.46 14.82
C ILE A 95 -32.43 11.82 14.75
N VAL A 96 -31.79 12.79 14.10
CA VAL A 96 -32.22 14.18 13.96
C VAL A 96 -33.56 14.28 13.22
N ASN A 97 -33.81 13.42 12.23
CA ASN A 97 -35.08 13.34 11.51
C ASN A 97 -36.29 13.13 12.43
N LYS A 98 -36.08 12.52 13.61
CA LYS A 98 -37.15 12.27 14.58
C LYS A 98 -37.54 13.50 15.41
N PHE A 99 -36.68 14.53 15.48
CA PHE A 99 -36.82 15.65 16.41
C PHE A 99 -36.81 17.03 15.75
N THR A 100 -36.43 17.14 14.48
CA THR A 100 -36.23 18.42 13.78
C THR A 100 -36.84 18.40 12.38
N GLU A 101 -36.94 19.57 11.74
CA GLU A 101 -37.40 19.70 10.37
C GLU A 101 -36.55 18.89 9.38
N TYR A 102 -37.20 18.43 8.31
CA TYR A 102 -36.63 17.51 7.32
C TYR A 102 -35.36 18.06 6.65
N GLU A 103 -35.21 19.38 6.51
CA GLU A 103 -34.10 20.00 5.80
C GLU A 103 -32.73 19.75 6.46
N PHE A 104 -32.64 19.85 7.79
CA PHE A 104 -31.36 19.66 8.49
C PHE A 104 -30.90 18.20 8.46
N SER A 105 -31.84 17.26 8.61
CA SER A 105 -31.58 15.82 8.43
C SER A 105 -31.07 15.53 7.02
N PHE A 106 -31.67 16.13 5.99
CA PHE A 106 -31.28 15.93 4.59
C PHE A 106 -29.85 16.41 4.30
N VAL A 107 -29.43 17.56 4.85
CA VAL A 107 -28.05 18.07 4.71
C VAL A 107 -27.03 17.08 5.27
N LEU A 108 -27.29 16.49 6.44
CA LEU A 108 -26.39 15.50 7.06
C LEU A 108 -26.23 14.23 6.20
N VAL A 109 -27.32 13.78 5.54
CA VAL A 109 -27.27 12.66 4.59
C VAL A 109 -26.36 12.98 3.40
N ILE A 110 -26.53 14.17 2.80
CA ILE A 110 -25.72 14.62 1.66
C ILE A 110 -24.24 14.65 2.03
N ILE A 111 -23.90 15.21 3.20
CA ILE A 111 -22.51 15.28 3.68
C ILE A 111 -21.94 13.86 3.79
N GLY A 112 -22.68 12.94 4.42
CA GLY A 112 -22.28 11.54 4.56
C GLY A 112 -21.97 10.88 3.21
N TYR A 113 -22.91 10.91 2.27
CA TYR A 113 -22.72 10.30 0.95
C TYR A 113 -21.61 10.95 0.12
N THR A 114 -21.44 12.27 0.23
CA THR A 114 -20.35 12.99 -0.46
C THR A 114 -18.99 12.51 0.04
N MET A 115 -18.83 12.36 1.36
CA MET A 115 -17.58 11.86 1.95
C MET A 115 -17.28 10.40 1.56
N ILE A 116 -18.28 9.51 1.51
CA ILE A 116 -18.12 8.12 1.00
C ILE A 116 -17.69 8.14 -0.46
N THR A 117 -18.28 9.01 -1.28
CA THR A 117 -17.93 9.12 -2.70
C THR A 117 -16.47 9.55 -2.87
N ILE A 118 -16.02 10.55 -2.11
CA ILE A 118 -14.61 10.98 -2.08
C ILE A 118 -13.69 9.83 -1.64
N ALA A 119 -14.06 9.10 -0.57
CA ALA A 119 -13.29 7.96 -0.09
C ALA A 119 -13.19 6.84 -1.14
N THR A 120 -14.26 6.61 -1.90
CA THR A 120 -14.33 5.60 -2.97
C THR A 120 -13.43 5.97 -4.15
N ILE A 121 -13.47 7.22 -4.61
CA ILE A 121 -12.57 7.71 -5.67
C ILE A 121 -11.11 7.57 -5.22
N TRP A 122 -10.82 7.95 -3.97
CA TRP A 122 -9.47 7.80 -3.41
C TRP A 122 -9.06 6.34 -3.27
N TRP A 123 -9.98 5.43 -2.96
CA TRP A 123 -9.69 3.99 -2.96
C TRP A 123 -9.30 3.48 -4.34
N ILE A 124 -10.03 3.85 -5.40
CA ILE A 124 -9.72 3.45 -6.78
C ILE A 124 -8.32 3.92 -7.18
N ILE A 125 -7.97 5.17 -6.89
CA ILE A 125 -6.63 5.72 -7.16
C ILE A 125 -5.55 4.91 -6.41
N ASP A 126 -5.81 4.54 -5.15
CA ASP A 126 -4.85 3.80 -4.33
C ASP A 126 -4.55 2.40 -4.86
N ILE A 127 -5.52 1.70 -5.47
CA ILE A 127 -5.32 0.37 -6.06
C ILE A 127 -4.13 0.38 -7.03
N PHE A 128 -4.01 1.43 -7.84
CA PHE A 128 -2.92 1.57 -8.81
C PHE A 128 -1.60 2.02 -8.19
N LEU A 129 -1.64 2.88 -7.17
CA LEU A 129 -0.44 3.49 -6.59
C LEU A 129 0.26 2.58 -5.57
N ILE A 130 -0.47 1.70 -4.89
CA ILE A 130 0.04 1.02 -3.70
C ILE A 130 1.03 -0.10 -4.01
N SER A 131 0.77 -0.84 -5.10
CA SER A 131 1.66 -1.89 -5.59
C SER A 131 2.99 -1.31 -6.07
N ALA A 132 2.95 -0.18 -6.79
CA ALA A 132 4.15 0.56 -7.21
C ALA A 132 4.96 1.06 -5.99
N ARG A 133 4.29 1.58 -4.96
CA ARG A 133 4.94 2.02 -3.73
C ARG A 133 5.58 0.86 -2.97
N ALA A 134 4.91 -0.28 -2.87
CA ALA A 134 5.45 -1.49 -2.24
C ALA A 134 6.72 -1.98 -2.96
N ARG A 135 6.69 -2.04 -4.30
CA ARG A 135 7.85 -2.39 -5.13
C ARG A 135 9.03 -1.44 -4.90
N ARG A 136 8.79 -0.13 -4.88
CA ARG A 136 9.85 0.87 -4.59
C ARG A 136 10.45 0.70 -3.19
N LYS A 137 9.64 0.45 -2.16
CA LYS A 137 10.16 0.19 -0.81
C LYS A 137 10.99 -1.10 -0.74
N ASN A 138 10.60 -2.14 -1.48
CA ASN A 138 11.41 -3.36 -1.61
C ASN A 138 12.75 -3.11 -2.29
N LEU A 139 12.76 -2.34 -3.38
CA LEU A 139 14.00 -1.95 -4.06
C LEU A 139 14.95 -1.22 -3.11
N ASN A 140 14.46 -0.24 -2.36
CA ASN A 140 15.30 0.51 -1.40
C ASN A 140 15.93 -0.40 -0.34
N LYS A 141 15.14 -1.32 0.23
CA LYS A 141 15.65 -2.34 1.19
C LYS A 141 16.75 -3.19 0.56
N LEU A 142 16.55 -3.64 -0.68
CA LEU A 142 17.53 -4.43 -1.41
C LEU A 142 18.83 -3.63 -1.68
N LEU A 143 18.71 -2.38 -2.09
CA LEU A 143 19.87 -1.51 -2.35
C LEU A 143 20.70 -1.25 -1.10
N MET A 144 20.04 -1.04 0.06
CA MET A 144 20.71 -0.91 1.35
C MET A 144 21.50 -2.18 1.70
N ALA A 145 20.95 -3.38 1.47
CA ALA A 145 21.67 -4.62 1.72
C ALA A 145 22.95 -4.78 0.88
N PHE A 146 22.96 -4.21 -0.33
CA PHE A 146 24.15 -4.20 -1.19
C PHE A 146 25.19 -3.12 -0.81
N GLN A 147 24.82 -2.11 -0.02
CA GLN A 147 25.73 -1.03 0.39
C GLN A 147 26.46 -1.34 1.70
N ILE A 148 25.92 -2.25 2.52
CA ILE A 148 26.57 -2.69 3.77
C ILE A 148 27.75 -3.60 3.40
N LYS A 149 28.94 -3.01 3.29
CA LYS A 149 30.23 -3.71 3.16
C LYS A 149 30.37 -4.76 4.25
#